data_AF-A0A8K0CVZ3-F1
#
_entry.id   AF-A0A8K0CVZ3-F1
#
_cell.length_a   1.000
_cell.length_b   1.000
_cell.length_c   1.000
_cell.angle_alpha   90.00
_cell.angle_beta   90.00
_cell.angle_gamma   90.00
#
_symmetry.space_group_name_H-M   'P 1'
#
loop_
_entity.id
_entity.type
_entity.pdbx_description
1 polymer ?
#
loop_
_entity_poly.entity_id
_entity_poly.type
_entity_poly.pdbx_seq_one_letter_code
_entity_poly.pdbx_strand_id
1 'polypeptide(L)'
;MFQLTKECGENLAIYIENVTNKDVEMKEIAAKYTTDVIATCAFGITANCFKNENSEFRIASRKLFQRSFYGTLQMFSYTFAPVAVKIFKFQFVNPQIADFLRGVFMETMAQRETVKNKQNDLIDILIDLKNQETRDDEFKF
;
A
#
# COMPACT_ATOMS: atom_id res chain seq x y z
N MET A 1 8.85 -6.13 10.46
CA MET A 1 7.68 -5.23 10.35
C MET A 1 7.34 -4.42 11.62
N PHE A 2 7.32 -4.95 12.86
CA PHE A 2 6.96 -4.16 14.06
C PHE A 2 7.76 -2.85 14.22
N GLN A 3 9.08 -2.89 13.99
CA GLN A 3 9.92 -1.68 14.05
C GLN A 3 9.52 -0.62 13.04
N LEU A 4 9.19 -1.02 11.80
CA LEU A 4 8.72 -0.10 10.75
C LEU A 4 7.40 0.58 11.16
N THR A 5 6.49 -0.19 11.77
CA THR A 5 5.23 0.37 12.29
C THR A 5 5.47 1.33 13.46
N LYS A 6 6.45 1.04 14.32
CA LYS A 6 6.88 1.91 15.43
C LYS A 6 7.41 3.24 14.89
N GLU A 7 8.27 3.23 13.87
CA GLU A 7 8.81 4.43 13.23
C GLU A 7 7.69 5.32 12.64
N CYS A 8 6.71 4.72 11.94
CA CYS A 8 5.53 5.46 11.48
C CYS A 8 4.71 6.04 12.66
N GLY A 9 4.67 5.34 13.79
CA GLY A 9 3.99 5.80 15.01
C GLY A 9 4.70 6.98 15.68
N GLU A 10 6.03 6.98 15.68
CA GLU A 10 6.84 8.12 16.16
C GLU A 10 6.62 9.36 15.28
N ASN A 11 6.56 9.20 13.96
CA ASN A 11 6.20 10.29 13.04
C ASN A 11 4.80 10.86 13.30
N LEU A 12 3.82 10.01 13.62
CA LEU A 12 2.48 10.42 14.02
C LEU A 12 2.50 11.22 15.34
N ALA A 13 3.23 10.75 16.35
CA ALA A 13 3.35 11.44 17.64
C ALA A 13 3.93 12.85 17.47
N ILE A 14 5.03 12.97 16.72
CA ILE A 14 5.64 14.27 16.36
C ILE A 14 4.63 15.16 15.63
N TYR A 15 3.86 14.62 14.70
CA TYR A 15 2.85 15.40 13.99
C TYR A 15 1.76 15.92 14.95
N ILE A 16 1.25 15.08 15.85
CA ILE A 16 0.21 15.45 16.83
C ILE A 16 0.70 16.56 17.75
N GLU A 17 1.94 16.47 18.27
CA GLU A 17 2.52 17.50 19.13
C GLU A 17 2.50 18.88 18.46
N ASN A 18 2.78 18.93 17.15
CA ASN A 18 2.78 20.17 16.36
C ASN A 18 1.38 20.75 16.06
N VAL A 19 0.30 19.99 16.29
CA VAL A 19 -1.09 20.40 16.00
C VAL A 19 -2.00 20.43 17.23
N THR A 20 -1.45 20.23 18.44
CA THR A 20 -2.17 20.07 19.72
C THR A 20 -3.22 21.15 20.05
N ASN A 21 -3.12 22.35 19.50
CA ASN A 21 -4.06 23.47 19.73
C ASN A 21 -4.93 23.82 18.50
N LYS A 22 -5.05 22.91 17.54
CA LYS A 22 -5.84 23.11 16.31
C LYS A 22 -6.92 22.04 16.22
N ASP A 23 -8.04 22.39 15.61
CA ASP A 23 -9.00 21.38 15.18
C ASP A 23 -8.36 20.46 14.14
N VAL A 24 -8.40 19.16 14.39
CA VAL A 24 -7.79 18.15 13.54
C VAL A 24 -8.84 17.19 13.00
N GLU A 25 -8.71 16.83 11.73
CA GLU A 25 -9.54 15.82 11.10
C GLU A 25 -8.93 14.43 11.37
N MET A 26 -9.47 13.72 12.35
CA MET A 26 -8.91 12.45 12.83
C MET A 26 -8.89 11.36 11.76
N LYS A 27 -9.84 11.37 10.80
CA LYS A 27 -9.84 10.38 9.71
C LYS A 27 -8.68 10.63 8.75
N GLU A 28 -8.32 11.87 8.47
CA GLU A 28 -7.16 12.23 7.66
C GLU A 28 -5.85 11.82 8.34
N ILE A 29 -5.72 12.05 9.65
CA ILE A 29 -4.56 11.61 10.43
C ILE A 29 -4.42 10.08 10.39
N ALA A 30 -5.51 9.35 10.64
CA ALA A 30 -5.53 7.90 10.58
C ALA A 30 -5.18 7.41 9.15
N ALA A 31 -5.73 8.03 8.12
CA ALA A 31 -5.44 7.67 6.73
C ALA A 31 -3.97 7.93 6.35
N LYS A 32 -3.38 9.05 6.80
CA LYS A 32 -1.94 9.34 6.63
C LYS A 32 -1.09 8.27 7.32
N TYR A 33 -1.41 7.94 8.57
CA TYR A 33 -0.71 6.90 9.33
C TYR A 33 -0.76 5.54 8.63
N THR A 34 -1.96 5.04 8.32
CA THR A 34 -2.11 3.70 7.72
C THR A 34 -1.49 3.62 6.34
N THR A 35 -1.51 4.71 5.57
CA THR A 35 -0.84 4.77 4.26
C THR A 35 0.67 4.66 4.41
N ASP A 36 1.26 5.36 5.38
CA ASP A 36 2.70 5.35 5.62
C ASP A 36 3.17 3.97 6.12
N VAL A 37 2.38 3.33 7.00
CA VAL A 37 2.62 1.96 7.46
C VAL A 37 2.60 0.97 6.30
N ILE A 38 1.58 1.02 5.43
CA ILE A 38 1.49 0.12 4.27
C ILE A 38 2.61 0.39 3.26
N ALA A 39 2.91 1.66 2.95
CA ALA A 39 3.99 2.01 2.05
C ALA A 39 5.34 1.45 2.55
N THR A 40 5.60 1.58 3.85
CA THR A 40 6.87 1.12 4.44
C THR A 40 6.92 -0.40 4.56
N CYS A 41 5.85 -1.03 5.08
CA CYS A 41 5.85 -2.47 5.36
C CYS A 41 5.62 -3.34 4.13
N ALA A 42 4.76 -2.91 3.19
CA ALA A 42 4.39 -3.72 2.03
C ALA A 42 5.19 -3.36 0.78
N PHE A 43 5.50 -2.08 0.58
CA PHE A 43 6.21 -1.59 -0.59
C PHE A 43 7.68 -1.25 -0.31
N GLY A 44 8.14 -1.28 0.95
CA GLY A 44 9.53 -0.98 1.30
C GLY A 44 9.91 0.50 1.11
N ILE A 45 8.93 1.42 1.09
CA ILE A 45 9.13 2.84 0.77
C ILE A 45 8.62 3.72 1.91
N THR A 46 9.41 4.73 2.27
CA THR A 46 9.00 5.76 3.24
C THR A 46 8.18 6.86 2.57
N ALA A 47 6.86 6.76 2.63
CA ALA A 47 5.95 7.71 1.97
C ALA A 47 5.88 9.09 2.66
N ASN A 48 6.25 9.18 3.95
CA ASN A 48 6.32 10.40 4.76
C ASN A 48 5.05 11.27 4.68
N CYS A 49 3.87 10.65 4.75
CA CYS A 49 2.58 11.32 4.54
C CYS A 49 2.26 12.46 5.53
N PHE A 50 2.97 12.53 6.67
CA PHE A 50 2.85 13.62 7.65
C PHE A 50 3.69 14.86 7.29
N LYS A 51 4.79 14.68 6.56
CA LYS A 51 5.68 15.77 6.13
C LYS A 51 5.31 16.29 4.74
N ASN A 52 4.84 15.41 3.87
CA ASN A 52 4.44 15.74 2.50
C ASN A 52 2.97 15.38 2.27
N GLU A 53 2.11 16.40 2.22
CA GLU A 53 0.67 16.21 1.96
C GLU A 53 0.38 15.70 0.55
N ASN A 54 1.30 15.92 -0.39
CA ASN A 54 1.25 15.46 -1.78
C ASN A 54 2.05 14.17 -2.01
N SER A 55 2.31 13.40 -0.94
CA SER A 55 2.85 12.04 -1.06
C SER A 55 2.05 11.25 -2.10
N GLU A 56 2.73 10.68 -3.10
CA GLU A 56 2.08 9.94 -4.20
C GLU A 56 1.24 8.78 -3.67
N PHE A 57 1.74 8.08 -2.63
CA PHE A 57 1.00 7.05 -1.91
C PHE A 57 -0.24 7.59 -1.19
N ARG A 58 -0.19 8.81 -0.64
CA ARG A 58 -1.38 9.44 -0.02
C ARG A 58 -2.41 9.81 -1.09
N ILE A 59 -1.99 10.31 -2.23
CA ILE A 59 -2.88 10.66 -3.36
C ILE A 59 -3.51 9.39 -3.93
N ALA A 60 -2.70 8.36 -4.19
CA ALA A 60 -3.15 7.06 -4.69
C ALA A 60 -4.15 6.40 -3.74
N SER A 61 -3.83 6.31 -2.44
CA SER A 61 -4.74 5.78 -1.43
C SER A 61 -6.03 6.60 -1.30
N ARG A 62 -5.96 7.94 -1.35
CA ARG A 62 -7.16 8.79 -1.32
C ARG A 62 -8.07 8.48 -2.50
N LYS A 63 -7.54 8.39 -3.72
CA LYS A 63 -8.31 8.06 -4.92
C LYS A 63 -8.89 6.65 -4.86
N LEU A 64 -8.16 5.70 -4.28
CA LEU A 64 -8.61 4.30 -4.11
C LEU A 64 -9.82 4.21 -3.17
N PHE A 65 -9.85 5.01 -2.10
CA PHE A 65 -10.96 5.06 -1.13
C PHE A 65 -11.99 6.16 -1.42
N GLN A 66 -11.84 6.91 -2.51
CA GLN A 66 -12.80 7.95 -2.88
C GLN A 66 -14.09 7.29 -3.36
N ARG A 67 -15.19 7.60 -2.67
CA ARG A 67 -16.52 7.13 -3.09
C ARG A 67 -16.91 7.82 -4.37
N SER A 68 -16.96 7.07 -5.46
CA SER A 68 -17.61 7.48 -6.71
C SER A 68 -18.88 6.67 -6.90
N PHE A 69 -19.90 7.27 -7.52
CA PHE A 69 -21.13 6.56 -7.86
C PHE A 69 -20.83 5.33 -8.71
N TYR A 70 -19.93 5.49 -9.69
CA TYR A 70 -19.48 4.40 -10.55
C TYR A 70 -18.76 3.29 -9.77
N GLY A 71 -17.79 3.61 -8.91
CA GLY A 71 -17.09 2.62 -8.09
C GLY A 71 -18.01 1.91 -7.08
N THR A 72 -19.01 2.64 -6.57
CA THR A 72 -20.05 2.04 -5.71
C THR A 72 -20.88 1.05 -6.50
N LEU A 73 -21.35 1.43 -7.70
CA LEU A 73 -22.10 0.53 -8.59
C LEU A 73 -21.29 -0.70 -9.00
N GLN A 74 -20.00 -0.53 -9.29
CA GLN A 74 -19.08 -1.63 -9.55
C GLN A 74 -19.02 -2.57 -8.33
N MET A 75 -18.77 -2.05 -7.12
CA MET A 75 -18.73 -2.86 -5.90
C MET A 75 -20.04 -3.61 -5.65
N PHE A 76 -21.20 -2.95 -5.81
CA PHE A 76 -22.51 -3.61 -5.74
C PHE A 76 -22.67 -4.71 -6.79
N SER A 77 -22.19 -4.48 -8.02
CA SER A 77 -22.27 -5.50 -9.08
C SER A 77 -21.45 -6.76 -8.76
N TYR A 78 -20.31 -6.64 -8.06
CA TYR A 78 -19.56 -7.80 -7.58
C TYR A 78 -20.35 -8.65 -6.58
N THR A 79 -21.13 -8.02 -5.71
CA THR A 79 -21.91 -8.73 -4.69
C THR A 79 -23.23 -9.27 -5.23
N PHE A 80 -23.96 -8.50 -6.04
CA PHE A 80 -25.35 -8.81 -6.43
C PHE A 80 -25.51 -9.27 -7.89
N ALA A 81 -24.55 -8.97 -8.76
CA ALA A 81 -24.64 -9.27 -10.19
C ALA A 81 -23.29 -9.74 -10.78
N PRO A 82 -22.69 -10.84 -10.27
CA PRO A 82 -21.37 -11.30 -10.69
C PRO A 82 -21.29 -11.64 -12.19
N VAL A 83 -22.42 -11.97 -12.83
CA VAL A 83 -22.52 -12.18 -14.28
C VAL A 83 -22.26 -10.88 -15.05
N ALA A 84 -22.81 -9.75 -14.58
CA ALA A 84 -22.59 -8.45 -15.20
C ALA A 84 -21.12 -8.03 -15.10
N VAL A 85 -20.46 -8.30 -13.96
CA VAL A 85 -19.01 -8.07 -13.81
C VAL A 85 -18.20 -8.82 -14.85
N LYS A 86 -18.51 -10.10 -15.11
CA LYS A 86 -17.80 -10.90 -16.12
C LYS A 86 -17.98 -10.37 -17.53
N ILE A 87 -19.18 -9.88 -17.85
CA ILE A 87 -19.51 -9.36 -19.19
C ILE A 87 -18.87 -7.98 -19.41
N PHE A 88 -19.09 -7.04 -18.48
CA PHE A 88 -18.62 -5.66 -18.61
C PHE A 88 -17.17 -5.46 -18.15
N LYS A 89 -16.53 -6.51 -17.62
CA LYS A 89 -15.14 -6.50 -17.12
C LYS A 89 -14.88 -5.34 -16.18
N PHE A 90 -15.80 -5.10 -15.24
CA PHE A 90 -15.59 -4.10 -14.22
C PHE A 90 -14.29 -4.41 -13.47
N GLN A 91 -13.55 -3.35 -13.16
CA GLN A 91 -12.30 -3.43 -12.42
C GLN A 91 -12.54 -2.89 -11.02
N PHE A 92 -12.16 -3.66 -10.01
CA PHE A 92 -12.35 -3.30 -8.61
C PHE A 92 -11.50 -2.10 -8.19
N VAL A 93 -10.31 -1.97 -8.76
CA VAL A 93 -9.38 -0.85 -8.53
C VAL A 93 -9.24 -0.07 -9.83
N ASN A 94 -9.15 1.26 -9.72
CA ASN A 94 -8.85 2.10 -10.87
C ASN A 94 -7.53 1.66 -11.52
N PRO A 95 -7.50 1.36 -12.83
CA PRO A 95 -6.32 0.83 -13.50
C PRO A 95 -5.09 1.73 -13.35
N GLN A 96 -5.24 3.06 -13.34
CA GLN A 96 -4.11 3.99 -13.13
C GLN A 96 -3.45 3.80 -11.77
N ILE A 97 -4.24 3.54 -10.72
CA ILE A 97 -3.73 3.29 -9.37
C ILE A 97 -3.10 1.91 -9.30
N ALA A 98 -3.72 0.91 -9.92
CA ALA A 98 -3.19 -0.44 -9.98
C ALA A 98 -1.83 -0.49 -10.69
N ASP A 99 -1.69 0.21 -11.81
CA ASP A 99 -0.45 0.30 -12.58
C ASP A 99 0.64 1.04 -11.80
N PHE A 100 0.29 2.13 -11.10
CA PHE A 100 1.21 2.82 -10.20
C PHE A 100 1.72 1.90 -9.09
N LEU A 101 0.83 1.27 -8.32
CA LEU A 101 1.21 0.38 -7.22
C LEU A 101 2.04 -0.80 -7.72
N ARG A 102 1.67 -1.38 -8.87
CA ARG A 102 2.41 -2.48 -9.49
C ARG A 102 3.80 -2.04 -9.93
N GLY A 103 3.92 -0.89 -10.58
CA GLY A 103 5.18 -0.32 -11.03
C GLY A 103 6.15 -0.12 -9.87
N VAL A 104 5.69 0.56 -8.83
CA VAL A 104 6.47 0.84 -7.62
C VAL A 104 6.90 -0.45 -6.92
N PHE A 105 6.00 -1.43 -6.80
CA PHE A 105 6.29 -2.71 -6.19
C PHE A 105 7.36 -3.48 -6.97
N MET A 106 7.21 -3.59 -8.29
CA MET A 106 8.17 -4.30 -9.14
C MET A 106 9.54 -3.62 -9.18
N GLU A 107 9.57 -2.28 -9.21
CA GLU A 107 10.80 -1.52 -9.13
C GLU A 107 11.52 -1.76 -7.80
N THR A 108 10.78 -1.73 -6.68
CA THR A 108 11.38 -1.93 -5.36
C THR A 108 11.90 -3.37 -5.19
N MET A 109 11.16 -4.37 -5.68
CA MET A 109 11.65 -5.75 -5.72
C MET A 109 12.95 -5.86 -6.52
N ALA A 110 12.99 -5.31 -7.74
CA ALA A 110 14.18 -5.38 -8.60
C ALA A 110 15.40 -4.68 -7.97
N GLN A 111 15.20 -3.49 -7.40
CA GLN A 111 16.26 -2.77 -6.68
C GLN A 111 16.76 -3.58 -5.48
N ARG A 112 15.85 -4.16 -4.69
CA ARG A 112 16.19 -4.94 -3.50
C ARG A 112 16.97 -6.22 -3.81
N GLU A 113 16.63 -6.91 -4.91
CA GLU A 113 17.38 -8.08 -5.38
C GLU A 113 18.83 -7.75 -5.73
N THR A 114 19.10 -6.54 -6.25
CA THR A 114 20.47 -6.11 -6.59
C THR A 114 21.31 -5.69 -5.39
N VAL A 115 20.74 -4.88 -4.48
CA VAL A 115 21.48 -4.28 -3.36
C VAL A 115 21.58 -5.24 -2.17
N LYS A 116 20.66 -6.22 -2.05
CA LYS A 116 20.59 -7.23 -0.97
C LYS A 116 20.53 -6.67 0.47
N ASN A 117 20.14 -5.41 0.63
CA ASN A 117 19.91 -4.83 1.95
C ASN A 117 18.58 -5.36 2.52
N LYS A 118 18.60 -5.94 3.73
CA LYS A 118 17.36 -6.36 4.40
C LYS A 118 16.79 -5.24 5.25
N GLN A 119 15.49 -4.97 5.08
CA GLN A 119 14.68 -4.03 5.86
C GLN A 119 13.62 -4.73 6.73
N ASN A 120 13.45 -6.04 6.57
CA ASN A 120 12.46 -6.90 7.23
C ASN A 120 11.02 -6.44 6.96
N ASP A 121 10.75 -6.14 5.69
CA ASP A 121 9.46 -5.80 5.10
C ASP A 121 8.89 -6.97 4.28
N LEU A 122 7.73 -6.78 3.64
CA LEU A 122 7.11 -7.81 2.80
C LEU A 122 7.94 -8.14 1.54
N ILE A 123 8.67 -7.16 1.00
CA ILE A 123 9.51 -7.35 -0.18
C ILE A 123 10.60 -8.38 0.13
N ASP A 124 11.25 -8.26 1.29
CA ASP A 124 12.26 -9.23 1.72
C ASP A 124 11.68 -10.63 1.90
N ILE A 125 10.48 -10.75 2.47
CA ILE A 125 9.79 -12.04 2.63
C ILE A 125 9.53 -12.66 1.26
N LEU A 126 9.05 -11.89 0.28
CA LEU A 126 8.76 -12.39 -1.05
C LEU A 126 10.01 -12.76 -1.85
N ILE A 127 11.10 -12.01 -1.68
CA ILE A 127 12.40 -12.36 -2.28
C ILE A 127 12.95 -13.63 -1.64
N ASP A 128 12.88 -13.76 -0.31
CA ASP A 128 13.31 -14.97 0.40
C ASP A 128 12.48 -16.18 -0.06
N LEU A 129 11.16 -16.05 -0.23
CA LEU A 129 10.28 -17.10 -0.78
C LEU A 129 10.63 -17.48 -2.22
N LYS A 130 10.81 -16.50 -3.12
CA LYS A 130 11.21 -16.73 -4.51
C LYS A 130 12.53 -17.49 -4.61
N ASN A 131 13.50 -17.13 -3.76
CA ASN A 131 14.80 -17.79 -3.71
C ASN A 131 14.74 -19.19 -3.07
N GLN A 132 13.77 -19.46 -2.19
CA GLN A 132 13.51 -20.79 -1.66
C GLN A 132 12.91 -21.70 -2.72
N GLU A 133 11.89 -21.28 -3.46
CA GLU A 133 11.35 -22.08 -4.59
C GLU A 133 12.42 -22.41 -5.64
N THR A 134 13.36 -21.49 -5.89
CA THR A 134 14.49 -21.74 -6.81
C THR A 134 15.51 -22.76 -6.26
N ARG A 135 15.55 -22.97 -4.94
CA ARG A 135 16.37 -24.02 -4.30
C ARG A 135 15.61 -25.35 -4.17
N ASP A 136 14.29 -25.28 -4.17
CA ASP A 136 13.37 -26.37 -3.87
C ASP A 136 12.75 -27.01 -5.13
N ASP A 137 13.49 -27.07 -6.25
CA ASP A 137 13.29 -28.10 -7.30
C ASP A 137 13.40 -29.55 -6.73
N GLU A 138 13.72 -29.69 -5.44
CA GLU A 138 13.75 -30.94 -4.68
C GLU A 138 12.43 -31.28 -3.93
N PHE A 139 11.46 -30.36 -3.83
CA PHE A 139 10.18 -30.66 -3.18
C PHE A 139 9.13 -31.14 -4.19
N LYS A 140 9.10 -32.46 -4.38
CA LYS A 140 8.02 -33.17 -5.06
C LYS A 140 6.79 -33.24 -4.15
N PHE A 141 5.68 -32.67 -4.61
CA PHE A 141 4.34 -33.18 -4.28
C PHE A 141 4.00 -34.35 -5.19
#